data_AF-A0A835H8Z2-F1
#
_entry.id   AF-A0A835H8Z2-F1
#
_cell.length_a   1.000
_cell.length_b   1.000
_cell.length_c   1.000
_cell.angle_alpha   90.00
_cell.angle_beta   90.00
_cell.angle_gamma   90.00
#
_symmetry.space_group_name_H-M   'P 1'
#
loop_
_entity.id
_entity.type
_entity.pdbx_description
1 polymer ?
#
loop_
_entity_poly.entity_id
_entity_poly.type
_entity_poly.pdbx_seq_one_letter_code
_entity_poly.pdbx_strand_id
1 'polypeptide(L)'
;MQVHSSGEIANFMNIDAGRIGSFSAFVHDWWKVLIQIVLGLLNLYKNVGLASVAAFIAAVLVMLANVPAAKQQERLLMKLMESKDGRMTTTSEILRNMKILKLQGWEMKFLSKIVVHRKTEEGWLKKFQLVIAMITLINNAGPIFVSVATFRACVIMRIPLESGRVLSAIATIRILQEPILGLPQTISMAAQTRVSLDRIASYLHLNDLQMDMIEKLPSTSKVAVEINNGCFSWDSSSTPTLRDVNFQVFHGMRVGVCGTVGLGKSSLLSCVLGEMYKVSSTIKLLRGRKAYVAQSPWIQSGNIEENILFGKEMDREV
;
A
#
# COMPACT_ATOMS: atom_id res chain seq x y z
N MET A 1 5.12 -6.54 -21.53
CA MET A 1 5.15 -5.16 -20.96
C MET A 1 5.31 -5.26 -19.44
N GLN A 2 5.94 -4.30 -18.76
CA GLN A 2 5.94 -4.29 -17.28
C GLN A 2 4.49 -4.19 -16.79
N VAL A 3 3.96 -5.26 -16.20
CA VAL A 3 2.58 -5.33 -15.70
C VAL A 3 2.39 -4.38 -14.52
N HIS A 4 3.46 -4.15 -13.73
CA HIS A 4 3.48 -3.22 -12.63
C HIS A 4 4.65 -2.24 -12.71
N SER A 5 4.40 -0.99 -12.33
CA SER A 5 5.45 0.03 -12.21
C SER A 5 6.26 -0.15 -10.92
N SER A 6 7.49 0.38 -10.88
CA SER A 6 8.30 0.39 -9.65
C SER A 6 7.60 1.09 -8.48
N GLY A 7 6.78 2.12 -8.75
CA GLY A 7 5.97 2.79 -7.74
C GLY A 7 4.86 1.90 -7.16
N GLU A 8 4.25 1.04 -7.98
CA GLU A 8 3.25 0.07 -7.50
C GLU A 8 3.89 -1.00 -6.62
N ILE A 9 5.07 -1.51 -6.99
CA ILE A 9 5.81 -2.48 -6.17
C ILE A 9 6.21 -1.84 -4.83
N ALA A 10 6.67 -0.59 -4.85
CA ALA A 10 6.94 0.16 -3.62
C ALA A 10 5.69 0.34 -2.74
N ASN A 11 4.51 0.51 -3.35
CA ASN A 11 3.24 0.58 -2.62
C ASN A 11 2.86 -0.78 -2.01
N PHE A 12 3.08 -1.89 -2.72
CA PHE A 12 2.86 -3.23 -2.15
C PHE A 12 3.70 -3.45 -0.89
N MET A 13 4.96 -3.03 -0.93
CA MET A 13 5.89 -3.17 0.20
C MET A 13 5.58 -2.20 1.36
N ASN A 14 5.32 -0.92 1.07
CA ASN A 14 5.22 0.09 2.13
C ASN A 14 3.79 0.24 2.69
N ILE A 15 2.76 0.09 1.85
CA ILE A 15 1.37 0.35 2.23
C ILE A 15 0.63 -0.96 2.47
N ASP A 16 0.60 -1.85 1.47
CA ASP A 16 -0.25 -3.05 1.53
C ASP A 16 0.26 -4.07 2.56
N ALA A 17 1.58 -4.32 2.60
CA ALA A 17 2.17 -5.18 3.63
C ALA A 17 1.98 -4.60 5.05
N GLY A 18 2.13 -3.28 5.21
CA GLY A 18 1.90 -2.60 6.49
C GLY A 18 0.45 -2.73 6.99
N ARG A 19 -0.53 -2.66 6.08
CA ARG A 19 -1.96 -2.87 6.41
C ARG A 19 -2.24 -4.30 6.85
N ILE A 20 -1.68 -5.29 6.16
CA ILE A 20 -1.81 -6.71 6.54
C ILE A 20 -1.22 -6.95 7.94
N GLY A 21 -0.03 -6.40 8.20
CA GLY A 21 0.59 -6.49 9.53
C GLY A 21 -0.27 -5.85 10.61
N SER A 22 -0.82 -4.66 10.34
CA SER A 22 -1.69 -3.95 11.28
C SER A 22 -2.98 -4.73 11.56
N PHE A 23 -3.56 -5.40 10.56
CA PHE A 23 -4.78 -6.20 10.72
C PHE A 23 -4.64 -7.30 11.77
N SER A 24 -3.45 -7.89 11.95
CA SER A 24 -3.19 -8.90 12.98
C SER A 24 -3.62 -8.44 14.39
N ALA A 25 -3.41 -7.15 14.71
CA ALA A 25 -3.85 -6.58 15.99
C ALA A 25 -5.39 -6.47 16.10
N PHE A 26 -6.08 -6.23 14.99
CA PHE A 26 -7.53 -6.03 14.93
C PHE A 26 -8.34 -7.33 14.73
N VAL A 27 -7.70 -8.44 14.35
CA VAL A 27 -8.39 -9.74 14.19
C VAL A 27 -9.17 -10.10 15.46
N HIS A 28 -8.60 -9.79 16.62
CA HIS A 28 -9.23 -10.14 17.89
C HIS A 28 -10.45 -9.28 18.24
N ASP A 29 -10.61 -8.10 17.63
CA ASP A 29 -11.70 -7.20 17.98
C ASP A 29 -13.06 -7.75 17.54
N TRP A 30 -13.11 -8.51 16.44
CA TRP A 30 -14.35 -9.09 15.91
C TRP A 30 -15.09 -9.97 16.90
N TRP A 31 -14.39 -10.93 17.52
CA TRP A 31 -15.03 -11.84 18.48
C TRP A 31 -15.11 -11.23 19.88
N LYS A 32 -14.15 -10.36 20.27
CA LYS A 32 -14.23 -9.57 21.51
C LYS A 32 -15.49 -8.72 21.56
N VAL A 33 -15.84 -8.02 20.47
CA VAL A 33 -17.04 -7.17 20.38
C VAL A 33 -18.30 -8.00 20.64
N LEU A 34 -18.43 -9.19 20.04
CA LEU A 34 -19.59 -10.05 20.24
C LEU A 34 -19.72 -10.49 21.71
N ILE A 35 -18.61 -10.96 22.31
CA ILE A 35 -18.59 -11.37 23.71
C ILE A 35 -18.91 -10.20 24.64
N GLN A 36 -18.32 -9.02 24.39
CA GLN A 36 -18.50 -7.83 25.20
C GLN A 36 -19.94 -7.32 25.16
N ILE A 37 -20.60 -7.34 23.98
CA ILE A 37 -22.01 -6.98 23.85
C ILE A 37 -22.90 -7.95 24.63
N VAL A 38 -22.69 -9.27 24.48
CA VAL A 38 -23.50 -10.27 25.17
C VAL A 38 -23.34 -10.17 26.68
N LEU A 39 -22.11 -10.16 27.19
CA LEU A 39 -21.84 -10.06 28.63
C LEU A 39 -22.30 -8.73 29.22
N GLY A 40 -22.11 -7.63 28.50
CA GLY A 40 -22.57 -6.32 28.94
C GLY A 40 -24.10 -6.23 28.99
N LEU A 41 -24.81 -6.76 28.00
CA LEU A 41 -26.28 -6.81 28.00
C LEU A 41 -26.80 -7.71 29.14
N LEU A 42 -26.18 -8.87 29.39
CA LEU A 42 -26.53 -9.74 30.51
C LEU A 42 -26.33 -9.03 31.86
N ASN A 43 -25.21 -8.34 32.05
CA ASN A 43 -24.95 -7.59 33.27
C ASN A 43 -25.94 -6.42 33.43
N LEU A 44 -26.24 -5.71 32.34
CA LEU A 44 -27.21 -4.61 32.37
C LEU A 44 -28.62 -5.11 32.68
N TYR A 45 -29.04 -6.25 32.11
CA TYR A 45 -30.31 -6.89 32.42
C TYR A 45 -30.38 -7.35 33.88
N LYS A 46 -29.28 -7.90 34.43
CA LYS A 46 -29.23 -8.30 35.85
C LYS A 46 -29.39 -7.11 36.80
N ASN A 47 -28.78 -5.97 36.49
CA ASN A 47 -28.82 -4.79 37.36
C ASN A 47 -30.09 -3.95 37.21
N VAL A 48 -30.66 -3.91 36.00
CA VAL A 48 -31.70 -2.94 35.62
C VAL A 48 -32.93 -3.59 34.96
N GLY A 49 -33.00 -4.91 34.87
CA GLY A 49 -34.14 -5.66 34.35
C GLY A 49 -34.54 -5.24 32.94
N LEU A 50 -35.86 -5.12 32.70
CA LEU A 50 -36.45 -4.75 31.40
C LEU A 50 -36.04 -3.36 30.90
N ALA A 51 -35.57 -2.46 31.78
CA ALA A 51 -35.08 -1.14 31.36
C ALA A 51 -33.77 -1.22 30.53
N SER A 52 -33.09 -2.37 30.52
CA SER A 52 -31.97 -2.64 29.60
C SER A 52 -32.36 -2.55 28.13
N VAL A 53 -33.63 -2.81 27.77
CA VAL A 53 -34.14 -2.63 26.40
C VAL A 53 -34.15 -1.15 26.01
N ALA A 54 -34.53 -0.26 26.93
CA ALA A 54 -34.49 1.18 26.70
C ALA A 54 -33.04 1.67 26.52
N ALA A 55 -32.10 1.12 27.30
CA ALA A 55 -30.68 1.38 27.16
C ALA A 55 -30.15 0.97 25.77
N PHE A 56 -30.52 -0.22 25.31
CA PHE A 56 -30.13 -0.74 24.00
C PHE A 56 -30.68 0.13 22.86
N ILE A 57 -31.98 0.48 22.91
CA ILE A 57 -32.60 1.36 21.91
C ILE A 57 -31.90 2.74 21.89
N ALA A 58 -31.65 3.33 23.07
CA ALA A 58 -30.95 4.61 23.15
C ALA A 58 -29.52 4.53 22.57
N ALA A 59 -28.79 3.43 22.81
CA ALA A 59 -27.46 3.20 22.25
C ALA A 59 -27.50 3.09 20.72
N VAL A 60 -28.48 2.37 20.17
CA VAL A 60 -28.70 2.26 18.72
C VAL A 60 -29.01 3.64 18.12
N LEU A 61 -29.82 4.47 18.77
CA LEU A 61 -30.12 5.83 18.30
C LEU A 61 -28.87 6.72 18.27
N VAL A 62 -28.01 6.66 19.30
CA VAL A 62 -26.72 7.37 19.33
C VAL A 62 -25.81 6.89 18.18
N MET A 63 -25.78 5.59 17.92
CA MET A 63 -25.02 5.02 16.80
C MET A 63 -25.54 5.53 15.45
N LEU A 64 -26.86 5.52 15.24
CA LEU A 64 -27.49 6.01 14.01
C LEU A 64 -27.23 7.52 13.79
N ALA A 65 -27.21 8.32 14.86
CA ALA A 65 -26.89 9.74 14.80
C ALA A 65 -25.44 10.00 14.33
N ASN A 66 -24.51 9.08 14.60
CA ASN A 66 -23.11 9.17 14.15
C ASN A 66 -22.92 8.84 12.66
N VAL A 67 -23.80 8.03 12.04
CA VAL A 67 -23.68 7.62 10.63
C VAL A 67 -23.58 8.79 9.63
N PRO A 68 -24.46 9.81 9.65
CA PRO A 68 -24.36 10.92 8.69
C PRO A 68 -23.07 11.74 8.89
N ALA A 69 -22.67 11.95 10.15
CA ALA A 69 -21.44 12.66 10.48
C ALA A 69 -20.20 11.90 9.98
N ALA A 70 -20.16 10.57 10.16
CA ALA A 70 -19.09 9.72 9.65
C ALA A 70 -19.01 9.76 8.10
N LYS A 71 -20.15 9.69 7.41
CA LYS A 71 -20.18 9.84 5.93
C LYS A 71 -19.69 11.21 5.48
N GLN A 72 -20.03 12.26 6.22
CA GLN A 72 -19.55 13.61 5.92
C GLN A 72 -18.05 13.75 6.18
N GLN A 73 -17.54 13.14 7.25
CA GLN A 73 -16.11 13.08 7.58
C GLN A 73 -15.32 12.45 6.42
N GLU A 74 -15.77 11.31 5.90
CA GLU A 74 -15.12 10.63 4.76
C GLU A 74 -15.08 11.51 3.50
N ARG A 75 -16.20 12.15 3.16
CA ARG A 75 -16.27 13.08 2.02
C ARG A 75 -15.33 14.26 2.16
N LEU A 76 -15.24 14.85 3.36
CA LEU A 76 -14.35 15.98 3.63
C LEU A 76 -12.88 15.54 3.63
N LEU A 77 -12.57 14.33 4.13
CA LEU A 77 -11.24 13.75 4.07
C LEU A 77 -10.76 13.60 2.63
N MET A 78 -11.61 13.09 1.72
CA MET A 78 -11.28 12.98 0.30
C MET A 78 -10.94 14.34 -0.32
N LYS A 79 -11.78 15.37 -0.10
CA LYS A 79 -11.52 16.73 -0.62
C LYS A 79 -10.26 17.37 -0.03
N LEU A 80 -9.99 17.11 1.26
CA LEU A 80 -8.76 17.55 1.91
C LEU A 80 -7.54 16.89 1.27
N MET A 81 -7.59 15.58 1.01
CA MET A 81 -6.48 14.86 0.37
C MET A 81 -6.27 15.32 -1.08
N GLU A 82 -7.32 15.51 -1.87
CA GLU A 82 -7.22 16.06 -3.22
C GLU A 82 -6.53 17.46 -3.23
N SER A 83 -6.94 18.35 -2.31
CA SER A 83 -6.32 19.67 -2.17
C SER A 83 -4.86 19.58 -1.70
N LYS A 84 -4.54 18.62 -0.81
CA LYS A 84 -3.19 18.39 -0.30
C LYS A 84 -2.27 17.84 -1.39
N ASP A 85 -2.75 16.90 -2.20
CA ASP A 85 -2.02 16.31 -3.32
C ASP A 85 -1.71 17.36 -4.39
N GLY A 86 -2.69 18.19 -4.75
CA GLY A 86 -2.46 19.31 -5.68
C GLY A 86 -1.36 20.27 -5.22
N ARG A 87 -1.32 20.59 -3.91
CA ARG A 87 -0.24 21.40 -3.33
C ARG A 87 1.10 20.68 -3.37
N MET A 88 1.14 19.40 -3.00
CA MET A 88 2.38 18.61 -2.93
C MET A 88 3.00 18.45 -4.33
N THR A 89 2.18 18.15 -5.34
CA THR A 89 2.61 18.08 -6.74
C THR A 89 3.20 19.40 -7.20
N THR A 90 2.49 20.52 -7.00
CA THR A 90 2.99 21.86 -7.36
C THR A 90 4.30 22.19 -6.65
N THR A 91 4.42 21.84 -5.37
CA THR A 91 5.64 22.10 -4.57
C THR A 91 6.82 21.28 -5.11
N SER A 92 6.59 20.01 -5.44
CA SER A 92 7.60 19.12 -6.01
C SER A 92 8.09 19.61 -7.38
N GLU A 93 7.18 20.05 -8.26
CA GLU A 93 7.53 20.62 -9.57
C GLU A 93 8.38 21.89 -9.44
N ILE A 94 8.05 22.76 -8.49
CA ILE A 94 8.81 23.99 -8.21
C ILE A 94 10.22 23.65 -7.72
N LEU A 95 10.35 22.71 -6.76
CA LEU A 95 11.65 22.29 -6.23
C LEU A 95 12.52 21.63 -7.30
N ARG A 96 11.94 20.77 -8.14
CA ARG A 96 12.65 20.12 -9.25
C ARG A 96 13.23 21.12 -10.24
N ASN A 97 12.54 22.25 -10.45
CA ASN A 97 12.95 23.30 -11.39
C ASN A 97 13.57 24.54 -10.71
N MET A 98 13.97 24.44 -9.43
CA MET A 98 14.37 25.59 -8.61
C MET A 98 15.46 26.47 -9.25
N LYS A 99 16.46 25.84 -9.91
CA LYS A 99 17.54 26.57 -10.59
C LYS A 99 17.01 27.53 -11.66
N ILE A 100 16.04 27.09 -12.47
CA ILE A 100 15.46 27.91 -13.54
C ILE A 100 14.66 29.07 -12.93
N LEU A 101 13.88 28.80 -11.88
CA LEU A 101 13.07 29.82 -11.21
C LEU A 101 13.95 30.91 -10.56
N LYS A 102 15.08 30.53 -9.96
CA LYS A 102 16.08 31.46 -9.41
C LYS A 102 16.66 32.37 -10.48
N LEU A 103 17.09 31.79 -11.60
CA LEU A 103 17.69 32.53 -12.73
C LEU A 103 16.72 33.55 -13.35
N GLN A 104 15.41 33.29 -13.28
CA GLN A 104 14.37 34.17 -13.81
C GLN A 104 13.78 35.13 -12.76
N GLY A 105 14.20 35.04 -11.49
CA GLY A 105 13.63 35.85 -10.40
C GLY A 105 12.15 35.57 -10.12
N TRP A 106 11.62 34.39 -10.46
CA TRP A 106 10.19 34.06 -10.34
C TRP A 106 9.78 33.44 -9.01
N GLU A 107 10.70 33.36 -8.04
CA GLU A 107 10.50 32.68 -6.75
C GLU A 107 9.21 33.14 -6.04
N MET A 108 9.03 34.45 -5.90
CA MET A 108 7.87 35.02 -5.19
C MET A 108 6.54 34.76 -5.91
N LYS A 109 6.56 34.68 -7.25
CA LYS A 109 5.36 34.40 -8.05
C LYS A 109 4.91 32.94 -7.90
N PHE A 110 5.85 32.00 -7.83
CA PHE A 110 5.53 30.59 -7.59
C PHE A 110 5.20 30.32 -6.12
N LEU A 111 5.83 31.04 -5.19
CA LEU A 111 5.49 30.98 -3.77
C LEU A 111 4.04 31.42 -3.53
N SER A 112 3.60 32.52 -4.14
CA SER A 112 2.21 32.99 -4.00
C SER A 112 1.21 31.96 -4.51
N LYS A 113 1.52 31.25 -5.61
CA LYS A 113 0.71 30.13 -6.12
C LYS A 113 0.56 29.01 -5.07
N ILE A 114 1.65 28.61 -4.40
CA ILE A 114 1.59 27.62 -3.30
C ILE A 114 0.70 28.12 -2.15
N VAL A 115 0.81 29.40 -1.77
CA VAL A 115 0.02 29.98 -0.70
C VAL A 115 -1.48 29.96 -1.02
N VAL A 116 -1.87 30.19 -2.28
CA VAL A 116 -3.27 30.06 -2.73
C VAL A 116 -3.78 28.62 -2.53
N HIS A 117 -3.00 27.62 -2.96
CA HIS A 117 -3.35 26.21 -2.70
C HIS A 117 -3.46 25.91 -1.20
N ARG A 118 -2.56 26.47 -0.38
CA ARG A 118 -2.57 26.29 1.07
C ARG A 118 -3.84 26.86 1.72
N LYS A 119 -4.33 28.02 1.27
CA LYS A 119 -5.59 28.59 1.77
C LYS A 119 -6.80 27.71 1.48
N THR A 120 -6.85 27.11 0.29
CA THR A 120 -7.90 26.15 -0.07
C THR A 120 -7.83 24.89 0.79
N GLU A 121 -6.62 24.34 0.99
CA GLU A 121 -6.36 23.19 1.88
C GLU A 121 -6.82 23.49 3.31
N GLU A 122 -6.48 24.68 3.83
CA GLU A 122 -6.90 25.12 5.17
C GLU A 122 -8.43 25.22 5.30
N GLY A 123 -9.12 25.72 4.28
CA GLY A 123 -10.57 25.79 4.25
C GLY A 123 -11.25 24.41 4.36
N TRP A 124 -10.71 23.40 3.67
CA TRP A 124 -11.18 22.02 3.79
C TRP A 124 -10.82 21.41 5.15
N LEU A 125 -9.61 21.67 5.64
CA LEU A 125 -9.15 21.21 6.94
C LEU A 125 -10.04 21.72 8.08
N LYS A 126 -10.43 23.00 8.06
CA LYS A 126 -11.34 23.60 9.05
C LYS A 126 -12.70 22.90 9.07
N LYS A 127 -13.30 22.66 7.90
CA LYS A 127 -14.58 21.93 7.78
C LYS A 127 -14.46 20.50 8.28
N PHE A 128 -13.38 19.81 7.93
CA PHE A 128 -13.10 18.45 8.38
C PHE A 128 -12.98 18.39 9.92
N GLN A 129 -12.21 19.29 10.52
CA GLN A 129 -12.05 19.37 11.97
C GLN A 129 -13.35 19.71 12.69
N LEU A 130 -14.21 20.56 12.11
CA LEU A 130 -15.52 20.85 12.68
C LEU A 130 -16.40 19.59 12.77
N VAL A 131 -16.38 18.75 11.73
CA VAL A 131 -17.12 17.48 11.74
C VAL A 131 -16.54 16.50 12.74
N ILE A 132 -15.21 16.41 12.86
CA ILE A 132 -14.57 15.61 13.91
C ILE A 132 -15.03 16.07 15.30
N ALA A 133 -15.01 17.39 15.57
CA ALA A 133 -15.44 17.93 16.85
C ALA A 133 -16.91 17.58 17.16
N MET A 134 -17.80 17.62 16.16
CA MET A 134 -19.19 17.18 16.29
C MET A 134 -19.30 15.69 16.65
N ILE A 135 -18.54 14.82 15.97
CA ILE A 135 -18.52 13.38 16.26
C ILE A 135 -17.99 13.13 17.68
N THR A 136 -16.91 13.80 18.08
CA THR A 136 -16.37 13.70 19.45
C THR A 136 -17.38 14.14 20.50
N LEU A 137 -18.14 15.20 20.24
CA LEU A 137 -19.21 15.67 21.13
C LEU A 137 -20.33 14.64 21.25
N ILE A 138 -20.80 14.07 20.14
CA ILE A 138 -21.83 13.01 20.15
C ILE A 138 -21.33 11.79 20.93
N ASN A 139 -20.07 11.39 20.73
CA ASN A 139 -19.49 10.25 21.42
C ASN A 139 -19.37 10.47 22.93
N ASN A 140 -18.99 11.68 23.37
CA ASN A 140 -18.92 12.03 24.79
C ASN A 140 -20.29 12.21 25.44
N ALA A 141 -21.29 12.69 24.69
CA ALA A 141 -22.67 12.85 25.18
C ALA A 141 -23.47 11.54 25.17
N GLY A 142 -23.10 10.59 24.30
CA GLY A 142 -23.75 9.29 24.12
C GLY A 142 -24.01 8.51 25.42
N PRO A 143 -23.01 8.26 26.29
CA PRO A 143 -23.23 7.46 27.49
C PRO A 143 -24.18 8.18 28.46
N ILE A 144 -24.11 9.51 28.53
CA ILE A 144 -24.99 10.32 29.37
C ILE A 144 -26.45 10.16 28.88
N PHE A 145 -26.68 10.28 27.58
CA PHE A 145 -28.01 10.09 26.99
C PHE A 145 -28.57 8.69 27.26
N VAL A 146 -27.76 7.65 27.06
CA VAL A 146 -28.16 6.26 27.32
C VAL A 146 -28.47 6.06 28.79
N SER A 147 -27.64 6.56 29.72
CA SER A 147 -27.91 6.47 31.16
C SER A 147 -29.21 7.17 31.55
N VAL A 148 -29.47 8.38 31.06
CA VAL A 148 -30.72 9.11 31.34
C VAL A 148 -31.94 8.35 30.84
N ALA A 149 -31.91 7.83 29.61
CA ALA A 149 -33.00 7.02 29.05
C ALA A 149 -33.25 5.74 29.87
N THR A 150 -32.17 5.07 30.28
CA THR A 150 -32.21 3.85 31.09
C THR A 150 -32.86 4.11 32.45
N PHE A 151 -32.36 5.10 33.22
CA PHE A 151 -32.88 5.38 34.56
C PHE A 151 -34.30 5.96 34.52
N ARG A 152 -34.65 6.72 33.49
CA ARG A 152 -36.04 7.15 33.27
C ARG A 152 -36.97 5.95 33.09
N ALA A 153 -36.56 4.94 32.31
CA ALA A 153 -37.32 3.71 32.17
C ALA A 153 -37.43 2.93 33.50
N CYS A 154 -36.38 2.91 34.33
CA CYS A 154 -36.42 2.30 35.66
C CYS A 154 -37.48 2.92 36.56
N VAL A 155 -37.58 4.26 36.59
CA VAL A 155 -38.56 4.99 37.39
C VAL A 155 -39.97 4.66 36.94
N ILE A 156 -40.21 4.61 35.63
CA ILE A 156 -41.52 4.27 35.05
C ILE A 156 -41.91 2.82 35.39
N MET A 157 -40.96 1.89 35.28
CA MET A 157 -41.15 0.46 35.58
C MET A 157 -41.09 0.13 37.08
N ARG A 158 -40.92 1.14 37.96
CA ARG A 158 -40.80 1.01 39.42
C ARG A 158 -39.70 0.02 39.86
N ILE A 159 -38.59 -0.01 39.13
CA ILE A 159 -37.43 -0.84 39.48
C ILE A 159 -36.66 -0.12 40.61
N PRO A 160 -36.33 -0.81 41.73
CA PRO A 160 -35.63 -0.19 42.84
C PRO A 160 -34.21 0.20 42.43
N LEU A 161 -33.93 1.51 42.46
CA LEU A 161 -32.64 2.10 42.12
C LEU A 161 -31.77 2.22 43.37
N GLU A 162 -31.10 1.12 43.73
CA GLU A 162 -30.05 1.14 44.75
C GLU A 162 -28.76 1.74 44.17
N SER A 163 -28.00 2.48 45.01
CA SER A 163 -26.74 3.13 44.60
C SER A 163 -25.77 2.18 43.88
N GLY A 164 -25.62 0.94 44.38
CA GLY A 164 -24.76 -0.07 43.75
C GLY A 164 -25.22 -0.49 42.35
N ARG A 165 -26.54 -0.60 42.10
CA ARG A 165 -27.09 -0.96 40.79
C ARG A 165 -26.92 0.17 39.78
N VAL A 166 -27.09 1.42 40.23
CA VAL A 166 -26.91 2.62 39.39
C VAL A 166 -25.46 2.75 38.94
N LEU A 167 -24.50 2.63 39.87
CA LEU A 167 -23.07 2.72 39.55
C LEU A 167 -22.63 1.59 38.61
N SER A 168 -23.07 0.36 38.88
CA SER A 168 -22.80 -0.80 38.03
C SER A 168 -23.39 -0.62 36.61
N ALA A 169 -24.62 -0.10 36.50
CA ALA A 169 -25.25 0.17 35.21
C ALA A 169 -24.52 1.26 34.41
N ILE A 170 -24.11 2.36 35.03
CA ILE A 170 -23.33 3.43 34.36
C ILE A 170 -22.00 2.87 33.85
N ALA A 171 -21.29 2.08 34.67
CA ALA A 171 -20.04 1.45 34.26
C ALA A 171 -20.26 0.48 33.08
N THR A 172 -21.28 -0.35 33.13
CA THR A 172 -21.62 -1.31 32.07
C THR A 172 -21.99 -0.60 30.76
N ILE A 173 -22.75 0.50 30.82
CA ILE A 173 -23.10 1.31 29.65
C ILE A 173 -21.85 1.88 28.97
N ARG A 174 -20.89 2.40 29.75
CA ARG A 174 -19.63 2.93 29.19
C ARG A 174 -18.80 1.84 28.50
N ILE A 175 -18.66 0.68 29.15
CA ILE A 175 -17.94 -0.48 28.59
C ILE A 175 -18.60 -0.96 27.29
N LEU A 176 -19.94 -0.93 27.20
CA LEU A 176 -20.66 -1.33 25.99
C LEU A 176 -20.52 -0.33 24.83
N GLN A 177 -20.17 0.92 25.10
CA GLN A 177 -20.13 1.95 24.07
C GLN A 177 -18.83 1.94 23.24
N GLU A 178 -17.70 1.59 23.85
CA GLU A 178 -16.42 1.46 23.15
C GLU A 178 -16.48 0.54 21.91
N PRO A 179 -16.99 -0.71 21.99
CA PRO A 179 -17.06 -1.59 20.84
C PRO A 179 -18.04 -1.08 19.77
N ILE A 180 -19.15 -0.44 20.17
CA ILE A 180 -20.14 0.12 19.24
C ILE A 180 -19.52 1.22 18.36
N LEU A 181 -18.65 2.04 18.94
CA LEU A 181 -17.95 3.12 18.22
C LEU A 181 -16.77 2.59 17.38
N GLY A 182 -16.10 1.53 17.84
CA GLY A 182 -14.96 0.91 17.13
C GLY A 182 -15.37 0.06 15.91
N LEU A 183 -16.57 -0.53 15.92
CA LEU A 183 -17.07 -1.44 14.88
C LEU A 183 -16.87 -0.95 13.44
N PRO A 184 -17.24 0.31 13.07
CA PRO A 184 -17.02 0.81 11.70
C PRO A 184 -15.55 0.82 11.27
N GLN A 185 -14.63 1.09 12.20
CA GLN A 185 -13.19 1.09 11.93
C GLN A 185 -12.69 -0.34 11.68
N THR A 186 -13.13 -1.30 12.49
CA THR A 186 -12.78 -2.72 12.31
C THR A 186 -13.29 -3.27 10.97
N ILE A 187 -14.53 -2.92 10.58
CA ILE A 187 -15.09 -3.27 9.26
C ILE A 187 -14.26 -2.66 8.13
N SER A 188 -13.94 -1.37 8.24
CA SER A 188 -13.16 -0.65 7.22
C SER A 188 -11.75 -1.24 7.07
N MET A 189 -11.11 -1.56 8.19
CA MET A 189 -9.79 -2.18 8.20
C MET A 189 -9.82 -3.56 7.54
N ALA A 190 -10.82 -4.39 7.86
CA ALA A 190 -10.98 -5.70 7.22
C ALA A 190 -11.17 -5.59 5.70
N ALA A 191 -12.03 -4.65 5.26
CA ALA A 191 -12.26 -4.42 3.84
C ALA A 191 -10.98 -3.96 3.10
N GLN A 192 -10.23 -3.02 3.69
CA GLN A 192 -8.97 -2.53 3.12
C GLN A 192 -7.90 -3.62 3.06
N THR A 193 -7.75 -4.40 4.15
CA THR A 193 -6.79 -5.52 4.20
C THR A 193 -7.10 -6.57 3.15
N ARG A 194 -8.39 -6.87 2.91
CA ARG A 194 -8.79 -7.79 1.84
C ARG A 194 -8.30 -7.30 0.48
N VAL A 195 -8.53 -6.03 0.15
CA VAL A 195 -8.07 -5.46 -1.13
C VAL A 195 -6.54 -5.50 -1.24
N SER A 196 -5.82 -5.20 -0.16
CA SER A 196 -4.35 -5.29 -0.12
C SER A 196 -3.85 -6.73 -0.29
N LEU A 197 -4.52 -7.72 0.33
CA LEU A 197 -4.24 -9.15 0.15
C LEU A 197 -4.46 -9.59 -1.29
N ASP A 198 -5.59 -9.22 -1.89
CA ASP A 198 -5.91 -9.56 -3.28
C ASP A 198 -4.85 -9.02 -4.25
N ARG A 199 -4.35 -7.80 -4.03
CA ARG A 199 -3.27 -7.20 -4.82
C ARG A 199 -1.95 -7.96 -4.68
N ILE A 200 -1.50 -8.20 -3.45
CA ILE A 200 -0.25 -8.93 -3.20
C ILE A 200 -0.36 -10.36 -3.74
N ALA A 201 -1.49 -11.04 -3.55
CA ALA A 201 -1.74 -12.36 -4.09
C ALA A 201 -1.68 -12.35 -5.62
N SER A 202 -2.29 -11.37 -6.28
CA SER A 202 -2.23 -11.24 -7.74
C SER A 202 -0.81 -11.01 -8.26
N TYR A 203 -0.01 -10.21 -7.54
CA TYR A 203 1.41 -9.99 -7.86
C TYR A 203 2.24 -11.26 -7.69
N LEU A 204 2.04 -12.00 -6.59
CA LEU A 204 2.76 -13.26 -6.33
C LEU A 204 2.37 -14.40 -7.29
N HIS A 205 1.23 -14.28 -7.98
CA HIS A 205 0.80 -15.23 -9.02
C HIS A 205 1.31 -14.88 -10.42
N LEU A 206 2.10 -13.80 -10.58
CA LEU A 206 2.70 -13.49 -11.86
C LEU A 206 3.65 -14.63 -12.29
N ASN A 207 3.67 -14.91 -13.59
CA ASN A 207 4.54 -15.95 -14.13
C ASN A 207 6.00 -15.55 -13.95
N ASP A 208 6.78 -16.41 -13.29
CA ASP A 208 8.23 -16.27 -13.24
C ASP A 208 8.84 -16.48 -14.64
N LEU A 209 9.97 -15.80 -14.87
CA LEU A 209 10.81 -16.08 -16.03
C LEU A 209 11.41 -17.49 -15.86
N GLN A 210 11.09 -18.38 -16.80
CA GLN A 210 11.57 -19.77 -16.78
C GLN A 210 13.09 -19.82 -17.10
N MET A 211 13.93 -19.76 -16.06
CA MET A 211 15.39 -19.78 -16.20
C MET A 211 15.97 -21.14 -16.61
N ASP A 212 15.19 -22.22 -16.48
CA ASP A 212 15.61 -23.59 -16.80
C ASP A 212 15.75 -23.87 -18.31
N MET A 213 15.43 -22.89 -19.16
CA MET A 213 15.46 -23.05 -20.61
C MET A 213 16.85 -22.84 -21.25
N ILE A 214 17.87 -22.45 -20.48
CA ILE A 214 19.25 -22.32 -20.94
C ILE A 214 20.01 -23.62 -20.61
N GLU A 215 20.42 -24.34 -21.65
CA GLU A 215 21.30 -25.50 -21.49
C GLU A 215 22.69 -25.02 -21.08
N LYS A 216 23.15 -25.44 -19.89
CA LYS A 216 24.47 -25.10 -19.39
C LYS A 216 25.49 -26.11 -19.93
N LEU A 217 26.39 -25.64 -20.78
CA LEU A 217 27.52 -26.42 -21.27
C LEU A 217 28.55 -26.63 -20.15
N PRO A 218 29.25 -27.78 -20.13
CA PRO A 218 30.35 -28.02 -19.21
C PRO A 218 31.48 -27.00 -19.43
N SER A 219 32.20 -26.66 -18.36
CA SER A 219 33.28 -25.66 -18.36
C SER A 219 34.45 -25.99 -19.30
N THR A 220 34.52 -27.23 -19.80
CA THR A 220 35.51 -27.73 -20.76
C THR A 220 35.14 -27.46 -22.22
N SER A 221 33.93 -26.96 -22.49
CA SER A 221 33.49 -26.63 -23.84
C SER A 221 34.28 -25.43 -24.40
N LYS A 222 34.69 -25.52 -25.67
CA LYS A 222 35.28 -24.39 -26.41
C LYS A 222 34.24 -23.32 -26.77
N VAL A 223 32.96 -23.69 -26.76
CA VAL A 223 31.84 -22.83 -27.15
C VAL A 223 31.35 -22.06 -25.93
N ALA A 224 31.36 -20.73 -26.03
CA ALA A 224 30.91 -19.82 -24.99
C ALA A 224 29.40 -19.55 -25.07
N VAL A 225 28.90 -19.30 -26.28
CA VAL A 225 27.48 -19.02 -26.57
C VAL A 225 27.12 -19.72 -27.88
N GLU A 226 26.03 -20.47 -27.89
CA GLU A 226 25.44 -21.05 -29.10
C GLU A 226 23.93 -20.85 -29.05
N ILE A 227 23.39 -20.23 -30.10
CA ILE A 227 21.96 -20.05 -30.28
C ILE A 227 21.61 -20.65 -31.64
N ASN A 228 20.76 -21.67 -31.62
CA ASN A 228 20.24 -22.32 -32.82
C ASN A 228 18.73 -22.08 -32.93
N ASN A 229 18.30 -21.56 -34.08
CA ASN A 229 16.93 -21.17 -34.42
C ASN A 229 16.24 -20.39 -33.28
N GLY A 230 16.90 -19.32 -32.85
CA GLY A 230 16.49 -18.48 -31.73
C GLY A 230 15.28 -17.60 -32.03
N CYS A 231 14.13 -17.91 -31.44
CA CYS A 231 12.95 -17.02 -31.42
C CYS A 231 12.66 -16.50 -30.01
N PHE A 232 12.80 -15.18 -29.80
CA PHE A 232 12.69 -14.53 -28.49
C PHE A 232 11.69 -13.39 -28.48
N SER A 233 11.00 -13.25 -27.35
CA SER A 233 9.99 -12.23 -27.13
C SER A 233 10.08 -11.62 -25.73
N TRP A 234 9.63 -10.37 -25.60
CA TRP A 234 9.50 -9.69 -24.29
C TRP A 234 8.21 -10.06 -23.55
N ASP A 235 7.29 -10.73 -24.23
CA ASP A 235 5.99 -11.13 -23.69
C ASP A 235 5.61 -12.48 -24.28
N SER A 236 5.08 -13.39 -23.47
CA SER A 236 4.67 -14.74 -23.87
C SER A 236 3.59 -14.73 -24.96
N SER A 237 2.80 -13.66 -25.03
CA SER A 237 1.67 -13.51 -25.94
C SER A 237 1.96 -12.69 -27.21
N SER A 238 3.17 -12.13 -27.34
CA SER A 238 3.49 -11.19 -28.43
C SER A 238 4.33 -11.82 -29.53
N THR A 239 4.29 -11.22 -30.72
CA THR A 239 5.13 -11.64 -31.85
C THR A 239 6.62 -11.55 -31.46
N PRO A 240 7.43 -12.55 -31.83
CA PRO A 240 8.84 -12.57 -31.46
C PRO A 240 9.59 -11.36 -32.03
N THR A 241 10.29 -10.66 -31.12
CA THR A 241 11.16 -9.50 -31.39
C THR A 241 12.41 -9.92 -32.14
N LEU A 242 12.96 -11.08 -31.79
CA LEU A 242 14.10 -11.70 -32.46
C LEU A 242 13.63 -13.01 -33.08
N ARG A 243 13.94 -13.20 -34.37
CA ARG A 243 13.55 -14.38 -35.15
C ARG A 243 14.76 -14.96 -35.84
N ASP A 244 14.79 -16.29 -35.94
CA ASP A 244 15.80 -17.05 -36.69
C ASP A 244 17.25 -16.69 -36.34
N VAL A 245 17.50 -16.38 -35.06
CA VAL A 245 18.83 -16.04 -34.57
C VAL A 245 19.69 -17.30 -34.52
N ASN A 246 20.76 -17.32 -35.32
CA ASN A 246 21.68 -18.45 -35.44
C ASN A 246 23.12 -17.94 -35.36
N PHE A 247 23.81 -18.20 -34.25
CA PHE A 247 25.25 -17.88 -34.13
C PHE A 247 25.94 -18.69 -33.03
N GLN A 248 27.26 -18.80 -33.15
CA GLN A 248 28.13 -19.46 -32.20
C GLN A 248 29.35 -18.57 -31.89
N VAL A 249 29.70 -18.45 -30.61
CA VAL A 249 30.86 -17.70 -30.11
C VAL A 249 31.75 -18.65 -29.31
N PHE A 250 33.05 -18.66 -29.62
CA PHE A 250 34.04 -19.47 -28.91
C PHE A 250 34.70 -18.67 -27.78
N HIS A 251 35.24 -19.40 -26.81
CA HIS A 251 35.97 -18.80 -25.71
C HIS A 251 37.22 -18.06 -26.21
N GLY A 252 37.46 -16.84 -25.69
CA GLY A 252 38.57 -15.98 -26.11
C GLY A 252 38.26 -15.04 -27.29
N MET A 253 37.08 -15.14 -27.91
CA MET A 253 36.70 -14.24 -29.02
C MET A 253 36.28 -12.85 -28.55
N ARG A 254 36.61 -11.83 -29.36
CA ARG A 254 36.08 -10.47 -29.25
C ARG A 254 35.08 -10.26 -30.38
N VAL A 255 33.80 -10.10 -30.04
CA VAL A 255 32.71 -10.02 -31.03
C VAL A 255 32.08 -8.63 -30.98
N GLY A 256 31.93 -8.01 -32.15
CA GLY A 256 31.18 -6.76 -32.30
C GLY A 256 29.81 -7.02 -32.92
N VAL A 257 28.77 -6.37 -32.39
CA VAL A 257 27.40 -6.44 -32.93
C VAL A 257 27.01 -5.08 -33.50
N CYS A 258 26.78 -5.03 -34.81
CA CYS A 258 26.44 -3.80 -35.54
C CYS A 258 25.05 -3.92 -36.18
N GLY A 259 24.35 -2.78 -36.34
CA GLY A 259 23.03 -2.72 -36.97
C GLY A 259 22.34 -1.40 -36.71
N THR A 260 21.29 -1.09 -37.48
CA THR A 260 20.50 0.14 -37.34
C THR A 260 19.80 0.23 -35.98
N VAL A 261 19.39 1.45 -35.61
CA VAL A 261 18.68 1.73 -34.35
C VAL A 261 17.35 0.96 -34.33
N GLY A 262 17.04 0.30 -33.22
CA GLY A 262 15.79 -0.45 -33.04
C GLY A 262 15.78 -1.90 -33.52
N LEU A 263 16.85 -2.42 -34.14
CA LEU A 263 16.92 -3.83 -34.61
C LEU A 263 17.06 -4.90 -33.50
N GLY A 264 16.90 -4.55 -32.22
CA GLY A 264 16.97 -5.53 -31.13
C GLY A 264 18.38 -5.92 -30.70
N LYS A 265 19.42 -5.11 -30.95
CA LYS A 265 20.78 -5.34 -30.45
C LYS A 265 20.83 -5.53 -28.93
N SER A 266 20.16 -4.65 -28.18
CA SER A 266 20.05 -4.78 -26.72
C SER A 266 19.24 -6.02 -26.31
N SER A 267 18.18 -6.34 -27.07
CA SER A 267 17.40 -7.57 -26.87
C SER A 267 18.23 -8.84 -27.09
N LEU A 268 19.19 -8.83 -28.02
CA LEU A 268 20.11 -9.95 -28.21
C LEU A 268 20.96 -10.19 -26.96
N LEU A 269 21.43 -9.12 -26.30
CA LEU A 269 22.18 -9.23 -25.04
C LEU A 269 21.28 -9.72 -23.90
N SER A 270 20.06 -9.18 -23.75
CA SER A 270 19.09 -9.66 -22.76
C SER A 270 18.70 -11.13 -22.95
N CYS A 271 18.63 -11.60 -24.20
CA CYS A 271 18.47 -13.02 -24.51
C CYS A 271 19.64 -13.87 -23.97
N VAL A 272 20.89 -13.44 -24.16
CA VAL A 272 22.07 -14.13 -23.64
C VAL A 272 22.11 -14.11 -22.10
N LEU A 273 21.54 -13.08 -21.47
CA LEU A 273 21.38 -13.02 -20.01
C LEU A 273 20.26 -13.94 -19.50
N GLY A 274 19.30 -14.32 -20.35
CA GLY A 274 18.13 -15.11 -19.97
C GLY A 274 16.93 -14.27 -19.50
N GLU A 275 16.88 -13.00 -19.89
CA GLU A 275 15.83 -12.04 -19.47
C GLU A 275 14.63 -11.99 -20.43
N MET A 276 14.65 -12.76 -21.52
CA MET A 276 13.57 -12.79 -22.52
C MET A 276 12.89 -14.15 -22.59
N TYR A 277 11.60 -14.17 -22.93
CA TYR A 277 10.86 -15.40 -23.17
C TYR A 277 11.34 -16.07 -24.45
N LYS A 278 11.49 -17.39 -24.38
CA LYS A 278 11.85 -18.26 -25.49
C LYS A 278 10.60 -18.92 -26.05
N VAL A 279 10.35 -18.76 -27.35
CA VAL A 279 9.21 -19.37 -28.04
C VAL A 279 9.60 -20.72 -28.64
N SER A 280 10.76 -20.77 -29.29
CA SER A 280 11.38 -21.98 -29.84
C SER A 280 12.86 -21.69 -30.04
N SER A 281 13.75 -22.47 -29.40
CA SER A 281 15.21 -22.42 -29.63
C SER A 281 15.95 -23.49 -28.82
N THR A 282 17.26 -23.60 -29.02
CA THR A 282 18.16 -24.16 -28.01
C THR A 282 19.25 -23.11 -27.77
N ILE A 283 19.27 -22.52 -26.56
CA ILE A 283 20.39 -21.68 -26.12
C ILE A 283 21.31 -22.56 -25.29
N LYS A 284 22.56 -22.69 -25.73
CA LYS A 284 23.63 -23.31 -24.95
C LYS A 284 24.61 -22.24 -24.50
N LEU A 285 24.86 -22.16 -23.20
CA LEU A 285 25.78 -21.20 -22.60
C LEU A 285 26.83 -21.92 -21.78
N LEU A 286 28.08 -21.50 -21.90
CA LEU A 286 29.15 -21.94 -21.02
C LEU A 286 28.82 -21.58 -19.57
N ARG A 287 28.98 -22.55 -18.67
CA ARG A 287 28.77 -22.34 -17.24
C ARG A 287 29.86 -21.40 -16.69
N GLY A 288 29.47 -20.20 -16.26
CA GLY A 288 30.41 -19.19 -15.75
C GLY A 288 29.74 -17.92 -15.23
N ARG A 289 30.55 -16.97 -14.75
CA ARG A 289 30.09 -15.62 -14.36
C ARG A 289 29.94 -14.75 -15.60
N LYS A 290 28.88 -13.95 -15.64
CA LYS A 290 28.61 -12.97 -16.70
C LYS A 290 28.75 -11.57 -16.10
N ALA A 291 29.29 -10.64 -16.87
CA ALA A 291 29.28 -9.21 -16.55
C ALA A 291 28.43 -8.49 -17.59
N TYR A 292 27.62 -7.54 -17.16
CA TYR A 292 26.71 -6.79 -18.01
C TYR A 292 26.78 -5.30 -17.69
N VAL A 293 26.76 -4.48 -18.73
CA VAL A 293 26.68 -3.02 -18.64
C VAL A 293 25.49 -2.58 -19.47
N ALA A 294 24.48 -2.02 -18.81
CA ALA A 294 23.27 -1.56 -19.45
C ALA A 294 23.49 -0.24 -20.21
N GLN A 295 22.63 0.02 -21.21
CA GLN A 295 22.65 1.28 -21.97
C GLN A 295 22.37 2.51 -21.07
N SER A 296 21.42 2.36 -20.15
CA SER A 296 21.15 3.36 -19.12
C SER A 296 21.92 2.97 -17.86
N PRO A 297 22.82 3.82 -17.34
CA PRO A 297 23.60 3.49 -16.15
C PRO A 297 22.67 3.37 -14.94
N TRP A 298 22.90 2.34 -14.14
CA TRP A 298 22.29 2.19 -12.82
C TRP A 298 23.38 2.37 -11.77
N ILE A 299 23.23 3.41 -10.94
CA ILE A 299 24.20 3.79 -9.91
C ILE A 299 23.49 3.66 -8.55
N GLN A 300 24.11 2.93 -7.63
CA GLN A 300 23.62 2.78 -6.27
C GLN A 300 23.86 4.06 -5.47
N SER A 301 22.97 4.32 -4.49
CA SER A 301 23.22 5.36 -3.50
C SER A 301 24.43 4.96 -2.65
N GLY A 302 25.48 5.78 -2.66
CA GLY A 302 26.73 5.48 -1.98
C GLY A 302 27.90 6.25 -2.60
N ASN A 303 29.12 5.88 -2.21
CA ASN A 303 30.31 6.49 -2.79
C ASN A 303 30.66 5.87 -4.15
N ILE A 304 31.48 6.59 -4.92
CA ILE A 304 31.95 6.11 -6.24
C ILE A 304 32.74 4.82 -6.08
N GLU A 305 33.60 4.73 -5.05
CA GLU A 305 34.38 3.53 -4.75
C GLU A 305 33.49 2.31 -4.51
N GLU A 306 32.44 2.44 -3.71
CA GLU A 306 31.48 1.35 -3.42
C GLU A 306 30.76 0.88 -4.69
N ASN A 307 30.39 1.82 -5.56
CA ASN A 307 29.76 1.51 -6.85
C ASN A 307 30.72 0.74 -7.79
N ILE A 308 32.03 1.02 -7.73
CA ILE A 308 33.06 0.32 -8.53
C ILE A 308 33.33 -1.07 -7.94
N LEU A 309 33.51 -1.17 -6.63
CA LEU A 309 33.82 -2.42 -5.94
C LEU A 309 32.63 -3.40 -5.95
N PHE A 310 31.41 -2.89 -5.95
CA PHE A 310 30.17 -3.66 -6.01
C PHE A 310 30.12 -4.81 -4.99
N GLY A 311 30.53 -4.50 -3.75
CA GLY A 311 30.56 -5.45 -2.62
C GLY A 311 31.82 -6.32 -2.52
N LYS A 312 32.83 -6.11 -3.36
CA LYS A 312 34.15 -6.74 -3.21
C LYS A 312 35.11 -5.89 -2.38
N GLU A 313 36.13 -6.54 -1.82
CA GLU A 313 37.23 -5.84 -1.17
C GLU A 313 38.09 -5.11 -2.21
N MET A 314 38.61 -3.95 -1.82
CA MET A 314 39.55 -3.20 -2.65
C MET A 314 40.92 -3.87 -2.58
N ASP A 315 41.34 -4.44 -3.71
CA ASP A 315 42.72 -4.85 -3.87
C ASP A 315 43.60 -3.61 -4.04
N ARG A 316 44.46 -3.37 -3.06
CA ARG A 316 45.39 -2.23 -3.04
C ARG A 316 46.82 -2.67 -3.36
N GLU A 317 47.02 -3.87 -3.91
CA GLU A 317 48.34 -4.29 -4.36
C GLU A 317 48.87 -3.34 -5.45
N VAL A 318 49.86 -2.55 -5.05
CA VAL A 318 50.75 -1.71 -5.87
C VAL A 318 52.16 -2.20 -5.61
#